data_AF-A0A9D3VW86-F1
#
_entry.id   AF-A0A9D3VW86-F1
#
_cell.length_a   1.000
_cell.length_b   1.000
_cell.length_c   1.000
_cell.angle_alpha   90.00
_cell.angle_beta   90.00
_cell.angle_gamma   90.00
#
_symmetry.space_group_name_H-M   'P 1'
#
loop_
_entity.id
_entity.type
_entity.pdbx_description
1 polymer ?
#
loop_
_entity_poly.entity_id
_entity_poly.type
_entity_poly.pdbx_seq_one_letter_code
_entity_poly.pdbx_strand_id
1 'polypeptide(L)'
;MSLMIMKHNILEAIRGTKSKKITQAKGFLYEIEKRFAKNDKVEMTSLLTSLMSMKYKGQGKVREYIMEMFHIASRVKVIKIELFEELLVPMVLVSLIAKFNQ
;
A
#
# COMPACT_ATOMS: atom_id res chain seq x y z
N MET A 1 31.40 0.16 -18.19
CA MET A 1 31.38 1.60 -17.86
C MET A 1 30.12 2.00 -17.07
N SER A 2 28.92 1.62 -17.50
CA SER A 2 27.64 2.03 -16.90
C SER A 2 27.49 1.75 -15.39
N LEU A 3 28.01 0.62 -14.89
CA LEU A 3 27.96 0.28 -13.46
C LEU A 3 28.76 1.24 -12.59
N MET A 4 29.94 1.68 -13.04
CA MET A 4 30.77 2.65 -12.31
C MET A 4 30.06 3.99 -12.21
N ILE A 5 29.45 4.45 -13.32
CA ILE A 5 28.65 5.67 -13.36
C ILE A 5 27.45 5.56 -12.40
N MET A 6 26.70 4.46 -12.43
CA MET A 6 25.58 4.25 -11.51
C MET A 6 26.01 4.20 -10.04
N LYS A 7 27.10 3.48 -9.72
CA LYS A 7 27.65 3.43 -8.35
C LYS A 7 28.18 4.79 -7.88
N HIS A 8 28.70 5.62 -8.77
CA HIS A 8 29.17 6.95 -8.40
C HIS A 8 28.02 7.93 -8.14
N ASN A 9 26.99 7.91 -8.99
CA ASN A 9 25.87 8.86 -8.92
C ASN A 9 24.79 8.50 -7.90
N ILE A 10 24.64 7.22 -7.55
CA ILE A 10 23.62 6.76 -6.59
C ILE A 10 24.21 6.68 -5.19
N LEU A 11 23.64 7.45 -4.26
CA LEU A 11 24.03 7.52 -2.85
C LEU A 11 24.12 6.14 -2.20
N GLU A 12 25.11 5.95 -1.32
CA GLU A 12 25.30 4.70 -0.57
C GLU A 12 24.04 4.27 0.19
N ALA A 13 23.34 5.24 0.79
CA ALA A 13 22.11 5.01 1.53
C ALA A 13 20.99 4.40 0.67
N ILE A 14 20.96 4.69 -0.64
CA ILE A 14 19.95 4.21 -1.59
C ILE A 14 20.32 2.82 -2.12
N ARG A 15 21.56 2.61 -2.57
CA ARG A 15 21.99 1.33 -3.17
C ARG A 15 22.13 0.17 -2.17
N GLY A 16 22.42 0.48 -0.90
CA GLY A 16 22.50 -0.53 0.17
C GLY A 16 23.75 -1.40 0.11
N THR A 17 23.97 -2.16 1.18
CA THR A 17 25.22 -2.93 1.40
C THR A 17 25.39 -4.08 0.41
N LYS A 18 24.29 -4.70 -0.04
CA LYS A 18 24.30 -5.82 -1.00
C LYS A 18 24.76 -5.42 -2.41
N SER A 19 24.55 -4.16 -2.80
CA SER A 19 24.94 -3.65 -4.12
C SER A 19 26.45 -3.51 -4.34
N LYS A 20 27.26 -3.53 -3.24
CA LYS A 20 28.72 -3.39 -3.32
C LYS A 20 29.37 -4.54 -4.09
N LYS A 21 28.86 -5.77 -3.92
CA LYS A 21 29.40 -7.01 -4.54
C LYS A 21 28.96 -7.24 -5.99
N ILE A 22 28.06 -6.41 -6.53
CA ILE A 22 27.49 -6.62 -7.87
C ILE A 22 28.46 -6.11 -8.93
N THR A 23 28.71 -6.94 -9.95
CA THR A 23 29.60 -6.67 -11.09
C THR A 23 28.85 -6.33 -12.38
N GLN A 24 27.54 -6.54 -12.43
CA GLN A 24 26.69 -6.24 -13.59
C GLN A 24 25.76 -5.06 -13.34
N ALA A 25 25.68 -4.16 -14.33
CA ALA A 25 24.76 -3.01 -14.33
C ALA A 25 23.29 -3.42 -14.10
N LYS A 26 22.83 -4.48 -14.80
CA LYS A 26 21.45 -5.00 -14.67
C LYS A 26 21.18 -5.52 -13.26
N GLY A 27 22.10 -6.30 -12.69
CA GLY A 27 21.97 -6.78 -11.31
C GLY A 27 21.95 -5.65 -10.28
N PHE A 28 22.67 -4.56 -10.55
CA PHE A 28 22.69 -3.39 -9.67
C PHE A 28 21.35 -2.68 -9.64
N LEU A 29 20.72 -2.49 -10.81
CA LEU A 29 19.36 -1.97 -10.90
C LEU A 29 18.35 -2.90 -10.23
N TYR A 30 18.47 -4.21 -10.42
CA TYR A 30 17.57 -5.19 -9.80
C TYR A 30 17.60 -5.15 -8.27
N GLU A 31 18.78 -5.02 -7.65
CA GLU A 31 18.87 -4.92 -6.18
C GLU A 31 18.37 -3.56 -5.65
N ILE A 32 18.53 -2.48 -6.42
CA ILE A 32 17.87 -1.20 -6.10
C ILE A 32 16.36 -1.37 -6.17
N GLU A 33 15.84 -1.88 -7.29
CA GLU A 33 14.42 -2.14 -7.49
C GLU A 33 13.88 -3.00 -6.36
N LYS A 34 14.51 -4.11 -6.00
CA LYS A 34 14.08 -4.98 -4.90
C LYS A 34 14.04 -4.29 -3.54
N ARG A 35 14.93 -3.32 -3.30
CA ARG A 35 14.97 -2.56 -2.04
C ARG A 35 13.85 -1.53 -1.92
N PHE A 36 13.45 -0.97 -3.05
CA PHE A 36 12.37 0.03 -3.16
C PHE A 36 11.06 -0.55 -3.67
N ALA A 37 11.06 -1.83 -4.06
CA ALA A 37 9.88 -2.60 -4.39
C ALA A 37 8.98 -2.48 -3.17
N LYS A 38 7.81 -1.89 -3.39
CA LYS A 38 6.82 -1.72 -2.34
C LYS A 38 6.67 -3.06 -1.65
N ASN A 39 6.87 -3.08 -0.34
CA ASN A 39 6.60 -4.28 0.42
C ASN A 39 5.08 -4.45 0.39
N ASP A 40 4.60 -5.37 -0.44
CA ASP A 40 3.18 -5.71 -0.56
C ASP A 40 2.56 -5.89 0.84
N LYS A 41 3.31 -6.44 1.80
CA LYS A 41 2.88 -6.57 3.20
C LYS A 41 2.67 -5.23 3.89
N VAL A 42 3.54 -4.24 3.69
CA VAL A 42 3.43 -2.90 4.31
C VAL A 42 2.26 -2.14 3.68
N GLU A 43 2.14 -2.16 2.34
CA GLU A 43 1.00 -1.53 1.65
C GLU A 43 -0.33 -2.18 2.08
N MET A 44 -0.37 -3.51 2.17
CA MET A 44 -1.52 -4.26 2.67
C MET A 44 -1.89 -3.86 4.10
N THR A 45 -0.93 -3.85 5.04
CA THR A 45 -1.21 -3.45 6.42
C THR A 45 -1.73 -2.03 6.51
N SER A 46 -1.18 -1.10 5.72
CA SER A 46 -1.64 0.29 5.68
C SER A 46 -3.06 0.42 5.14
N LEU A 47 -3.40 -0.31 4.08
CA LEU A 47 -4.75 -0.32 3.51
C LEU A 47 -5.77 -0.95 4.46
N LEU A 48 -5.43 -2.07 5.11
CA LEU A 48 -6.28 -2.69 6.14
C LEU A 48 -6.51 -1.75 7.32
N THR A 49 -5.46 -1.11 7.83
CA THR A 49 -5.59 -0.13 8.92
C THR A 49 -6.47 1.04 8.49
N SER A 50 -6.33 1.52 7.25
CA SER A 50 -7.18 2.59 6.73
C SER A 50 -8.64 2.15 6.65
N LEU A 51 -8.90 0.96 6.10
CA LEU A 51 -10.25 0.40 5.97
C LEU A 51 -10.93 0.22 7.34
N MET A 52 -10.23 -0.35 8.32
CA MET A 52 -10.78 -0.58 9.66
C MET A 52 -10.96 0.71 10.49
N SER A 53 -10.21 1.77 10.18
CA SER A 53 -10.29 3.05 10.89
C SER A 53 -11.24 4.06 10.25
N MET A 54 -11.73 3.77 9.04
CA MET A 54 -12.73 4.61 8.39
C MET A 54 -13.98 4.75 9.24
N LYS A 55 -14.39 6.00 9.46
CA LYS A 55 -15.65 6.37 10.12
C LYS A 55 -16.29 7.50 9.35
N TYR A 56 -17.58 7.40 9.11
CA TYR A 56 -18.31 8.48 8.48
C TYR A 56 -18.42 9.68 9.43
N LYS A 57 -17.91 10.84 9.03
CA LYS A 57 -17.87 12.04 9.87
C LYS A 57 -19.15 12.89 9.77
N GLY A 58 -20.13 12.50 8.96
CA GLY A 58 -21.33 13.30 8.69
C GLY A 58 -21.11 14.43 7.67
N GLN A 59 -19.92 14.49 7.07
CA GLN A 59 -19.56 15.48 6.05
C GLN A 59 -19.47 14.79 4.68
N GLY A 60 -20.08 15.38 3.65
CA GLY A 60 -20.13 14.81 2.30
C GLY A 60 -21.33 13.89 2.07
N LYS A 61 -21.37 13.21 0.92
CA LYS A 61 -22.45 12.29 0.57
C LYS A 61 -22.10 10.87 1.02
N VAL A 62 -23.04 10.19 1.68
CA VAL A 62 -22.90 8.79 2.11
C VAL A 62 -22.49 7.87 0.94
N ARG A 63 -23.03 8.11 -0.26
CA ARG A 63 -22.66 7.36 -1.46
C ARG A 63 -21.17 7.47 -1.80
N GLU A 64 -20.60 8.67 -1.71
CA GLU A 64 -19.18 8.92 -2.00
C GLU A 64 -18.29 8.21 -0.98
N TYR A 65 -18.68 8.26 0.30
CA TYR A 65 -18.02 7.53 1.38
C TYR A 65 -18.02 6.01 1.16
N ILE A 66 -19.17 5.43 0.79
CA ILE A 66 -19.29 4.00 0.49
C ILE A 66 -18.39 3.61 -0.69
N MET A 67 -18.36 4.44 -1.74
CA MET A 67 -17.47 4.20 -2.91
C MET A 67 -15.99 4.24 -2.52
N GLU A 68 -15.59 5.17 -1.66
CA GLU A 68 -14.21 5.26 -1.16
C GLU A 68 -13.81 4.02 -0.35
N MET A 69 -14.70 3.55 0.53
CA MET A 69 -14.49 2.34 1.31
C MET A 69 -14.36 1.09 0.42
N PHE A 70 -15.20 0.98 -0.60
CA PHE A 70 -15.13 -0.10 -1.59
C PHE A 70 -13.83 -0.06 -2.40
N HIS A 71 -13.37 1.14 -2.79
CA HIS A 71 -12.10 1.33 -3.51
C HIS A 71 -10.89 0.88 -2.67
N ILE A 72 -10.89 1.14 -1.36
CA ILE A 72 -9.83 0.64 -0.48
C ILE A 72 -9.91 -0.89 -0.36
N ALA A 73 -11.11 -1.45 -0.18
CA ALA A 73 -11.31 -2.90 -0.10
C ALA A 73 -10.87 -3.64 -1.39
N SER A 74 -11.14 -3.08 -2.57
CA SER A 74 -10.70 -3.68 -3.84
C SER A 74 -9.17 -3.69 -3.96
N ARG A 75 -8.48 -2.69 -3.43
CA ARG A 75 -7.00 -2.67 -3.38
C ARG A 75 -6.44 -3.68 -2.39
N VAL A 76 -7.11 -3.93 -1.27
CA VAL A 76 -6.75 -4.99 -0.32
C VAL A 76 -6.87 -6.38 -0.98
N LYS A 77 -7.91 -6.59 -1.80
CA LYS A 77 -8.12 -7.83 -2.58
C LYS A 77 -6.97 -8.14 -3.53
N VAL A 78 -6.42 -7.12 -4.18
CA VAL A 78 -5.26 -7.27 -5.08
C VAL A 78 -4.03 -7.81 -4.31
N ILE A 79 -3.92 -7.53 -3.01
CA ILE A 79 -2.77 -7.92 -2.18
C ILE A 79 -3.02 -9.27 -1.44
N LYS A 80 -3.87 -10.14 -2.00
CA LYS A 80 -4.17 -11.52 -1.54
C LYS A 80 -5.01 -11.66 -0.27
N ILE A 81 -5.71 -10.61 0.18
CA ILE A 81 -6.75 -10.76 1.21
C ILE A 81 -8.11 -10.68 0.54
N GLU A 82 -8.81 -11.81 0.46
CA GLU A 82 -10.20 -11.81 0.04
C GLU A 82 -11.08 -11.21 1.16
N LEU A 83 -11.47 -9.95 0.96
CA LEU A 83 -12.57 -9.36 1.71
C LEU A 83 -13.87 -9.83 1.06
N PHE A 84 -14.57 -10.71 1.76
CA PHE A 84 -15.90 -11.20 1.39
C PHE A 84 -16.93 -10.08 1.53
N GLU A 85 -17.95 -10.06 0.67
CA GLU A 85 -19.03 -9.06 0.74
C GLU A 85 -19.74 -9.12 2.09
N GLU A 86 -19.85 -10.32 2.65
CA GLU A 86 -20.38 -10.64 3.97
C GLU A 86 -19.61 -9.95 5.11
N LEU A 87 -18.36 -9.55 4.90
CA LEU A 87 -17.57 -8.77 5.86
C LEU A 87 -17.60 -7.26 5.54
N LEU A 88 -17.59 -6.91 4.26
CA LEU A 88 -17.56 -5.51 3.82
C LEU A 88 -18.86 -4.78 4.16
N VAL A 89 -20.01 -5.42 3.99
CA VAL A 89 -21.33 -4.83 4.30
C VAL A 89 -21.45 -4.48 5.79
N PRO A 90 -21.15 -5.38 6.76
CA PRO A 90 -21.10 -5.02 8.17
C PRO A 90 -20.12 -3.90 8.51
N MET A 91 -18.94 -3.86 7.86
CA MET A 91 -17.97 -2.78 8.08
C MET A 91 -18.53 -1.41 7.67
N VAL A 92 -19.16 -1.34 6.50
CA VAL A 92 -19.84 -0.11 6.03
C VAL A 92 -20.92 0.31 7.02
N LEU A 93 -21.78 -0.62 7.45
CA LEU A 93 -22.86 -0.33 8.41
C LEU A 93 -22.33 0.21 9.74
N VAL A 94 -21.36 -0.47 10.36
CA VAL A 94 -20.77 -0.03 11.64
C VAL A 94 -20.11 1.35 11.52
N SER A 95 -19.44 1.61 10.40
CA SER A 95 -18.77 2.90 10.15
C SER A 95 -19.74 4.09 9.96
N LEU A 96 -20.98 3.81 9.53
CA LEU A 96 -22.06 4.78 9.36
C LEU A 96 -22.87 4.97 10.65
N ILE A 97 -23.20 3.87 11.35
CA ILE A 97 -24.04 3.85 12.56
C ILE A 97 -23.52 4.79 13.66
N ALA A 98 -22.20 4.98 13.74
CA ALA A 98 -21.57 5.93 14.68
C ALA A 98 -22.11 7.37 14.60
N LYS A 99 -22.86 7.73 13.54
CA LYS A 99 -23.51 9.04 13.37
C LYS A 99 -25.04 9.02 13.29
N PHE A 100 -25.66 7.91 12.91
CA PHE A 100 -27.12 7.85 12.70
C PHE A 100 -27.89 7.31 13.92
N ASN A 101 -27.19 6.77 14.92
CA ASN A 101 -27.77 6.35 16.20
C ASN A 101 -27.53 7.38 17.34
N GLN A 102 -27.20 8.63 17.01
CA GLN A 102 -27.18 9.78 17.92
C GLN A 102 -28.31 10.72 17.57
#